data_AF-A0A8T0KRQ6-F1
#
_entry.id   AF-A0A8T0KRQ6-F1
#
_cell.length_a   1.000
_cell.length_b   1.000
_cell.length_c   1.000
_cell.angle_alpha   90.00
_cell.angle_beta   90.00
_cell.angle_gamma   90.00
#
_symmetry.space_group_name_H-M   'P 1'
#
loop_
_entity.id
_entity.type
_entity.pdbx_description
1 polymer ?
#
loop_
_entity_poly.entity_id
_entity_poly.type
_entity_poly.pdbx_seq_one_letter_code
_entity_poly.pdbx_strand_id
1 'polypeptide(L)'
;MKEKLKVHISQVGENKMRISWITDSPTSPKVSYGPSPSANALSVTGTTSSYRYLFYKSGEIHDVVIGPLNPNTVYYYRLGDPPSSLTYNFKTPPSQLPIKFAVVGGFELETKHTYPPMHTHINHLTKLHPLI
;
A
#
# COMPACT_ATOMS: atom_id res chain seq x y z
N MET A 1 3.25 19.73 8.77
CA MET A 1 2.49 19.00 7.72
C MET A 1 2.63 17.51 7.98
N LYS A 2 1.55 16.74 7.87
CA LYS A 2 1.58 15.27 8.01
C LYS A 2 1.97 14.70 6.65
N GLU A 3 3.14 14.08 6.53
CA GLU A 3 3.55 13.43 5.27
C GLU A 3 2.60 12.29 4.93
N LYS A 4 2.15 12.24 3.67
CA LYS A 4 1.29 11.18 3.16
C LYS A 4 2.16 10.04 2.64
N LEU A 5 2.43 9.05 3.49
CA LEU A 5 3.19 7.86 3.13
C LEU A 5 2.38 6.95 2.17
N LYS A 6 3.02 6.49 1.09
CA LYS A 6 2.47 5.49 0.16
C LYS A 6 2.84 4.07 0.61
N VAL A 7 2.16 3.58 1.65
CA VAL A 7 2.44 2.27 2.26
C VAL A 7 1.72 1.14 1.51
N HIS A 8 2.45 0.07 1.20
CA HIS A 8 1.93 -1.15 0.59
C HIS A 8 2.44 -2.37 1.36
N ILE A 9 1.61 -3.42 1.43
CA ILE A 9 1.96 -4.69 2.07
C ILE A 9 1.67 -5.85 1.11
N SER A 10 2.55 -6.84 1.08
CA SER A 10 2.38 -8.05 0.27
C SER A 10 2.88 -9.29 1.00
N GLN A 11 2.33 -10.45 0.66
CA GLN A 11 2.82 -11.73 1.17
C GLN A 11 4.10 -12.13 0.45
N VAL A 12 5.11 -12.60 1.18
CA VAL A 12 6.38 -13.08 0.60
C VAL A 12 6.79 -14.38 1.25
N GLY A 13 6.58 -15.50 0.58
CA GLY A 13 6.89 -16.82 1.13
C GLY A 13 5.98 -17.21 2.30
N GLU A 14 6.36 -18.28 2.98
CA GLU A 14 5.59 -18.80 4.12
C GLU A 14 5.74 -17.90 5.35
N ASN A 15 4.61 -17.51 5.95
CA ASN A 15 4.54 -16.78 7.22
C ASN A 15 5.32 -15.46 7.26
N LYS A 16 5.53 -14.81 6.11
CA LYS A 16 6.29 -13.58 5.99
C LYS A 16 5.52 -12.56 5.17
N MET A 17 5.68 -11.30 5.56
CA MET A 17 5.06 -10.17 4.86
C MET A 17 6.14 -9.15 4.53
N ARG A 18 6.04 -8.57 3.34
CA ARG A 18 6.83 -7.43 2.91
C ARG A 18 6.02 -6.15 3.09
N ILE A 19 6.67 -5.15 3.67
CA ILE A 19 6.13 -3.81 3.87
C ILE A 19 7.01 -2.85 3.08
N SER A 20 6.40 -2.06 2.22
CA SER A 20 7.08 -1.09 1.37
C SER A 20 6.44 0.28 1.48
N TRP A 21 7.25 1.33 1.58
CA TRP A 21 6.77 2.71 1.61
C TRP A 21 7.76 3.65 0.94
N ILE A 22 7.31 4.87 0.65
CA ILE A 22 8.14 5.91 0.02
C ILE A 22 8.18 7.14 0.91
N THR A 23 9.36 7.72 1.12
CA THR A 23 9.58 9.02 1.76
C THR A 23 10.28 10.00 0.82
N ASP A 24 10.04 11.30 0.99
CA ASP A 24 10.67 12.34 0.18
C ASP A 24 12.09 12.69 0.66
N SER A 25 12.38 12.42 1.93
CA SER A 25 13.66 12.64 2.58
C SER A 25 14.26 11.34 3.12
N PRO A 26 15.59 11.30 3.35
CA PRO A 26 16.24 10.09 3.83
C PRO A 26 15.72 9.60 5.18
N THR A 27 15.25 8.36 5.22
CA THR A 27 14.81 7.72 6.48
C THR A 27 15.30 6.29 6.61
N SER A 28 15.30 5.80 7.84
CA SER A 28 15.68 4.42 8.14
C SER A 28 14.64 3.43 7.58
N PRO A 29 15.02 2.41 6.79
CA PRO A 29 14.11 1.37 6.30
C PRO A 29 13.82 0.36 7.43
N LYS A 30 13.31 0.84 8.56
CA LYS A 30 13.09 0.04 9.76
C LYS A 30 11.61 -0.13 10.01
N VAL A 31 11.22 -1.34 10.40
CA VAL A 31 9.87 -1.67 10.84
C VAL A 31 9.94 -2.24 12.24
N SER A 32 9.25 -1.61 13.17
CA SER A 32 8.96 -2.20 14.48
C SER A 32 7.56 -2.80 14.45
N TYR A 33 7.36 -4.00 14.98
CA TYR A 33 6.09 -4.72 14.91
C TYR A 33 5.82 -5.62 16.11
N GLY A 34 4.56 -6.03 16.27
CA GLY A 34 4.14 -6.98 17.29
C GLY A 34 2.64 -7.23 17.29
N PRO A 35 2.15 -8.25 18.04
CA PRO A 35 0.73 -8.55 18.14
C PRO A 35 -0.04 -7.57 19.04
N SER A 36 0.65 -6.68 19.75
CA SER A 36 0.06 -5.62 20.57
C SER A 36 0.07 -4.26 19.84
N PRO A 37 -0.87 -3.36 20.13
CA PRO A 37 -0.93 -2.02 19.52
C PRO A 37 0.33 -1.16 19.72
N SER A 38 1.18 -1.51 20.69
CA SER A 38 2.45 -0.80 20.88
C SER A 38 3.46 -1.08 19.77
N ALA A 39 3.33 -2.19 19.03
CA ALA A 39 4.18 -2.55 17.90
C ALA A 39 5.70 -2.53 18.20
N ASN A 40 6.07 -2.82 19.46
CA ASN A 40 7.46 -2.73 19.94
C ASN A 40 8.05 -4.09 20.33
N ALA A 41 7.44 -5.19 19.90
CA ALA A 41 7.91 -6.52 20.29
C ALA A 41 9.18 -6.92 19.52
N LEU A 42 9.23 -6.59 18.23
CA LEU A 42 10.31 -6.93 17.32
C LEU A 42 10.63 -5.75 16.41
N SER A 43 11.83 -5.72 15.85
CA SER A 43 12.22 -4.72 14.85
C SER A 43 13.14 -5.33 13.79
N VAL A 44 12.96 -4.93 12.53
CA VAL A 44 13.77 -5.38 11.40
C VAL A 44 14.12 -4.17 10.55
N THR A 45 15.39 -4.11 10.11
CA THR A 45 15.86 -3.14 9.12
C THR A 45 15.96 -3.84 7.78
N GLY A 46 15.33 -3.27 6.77
CA GLY A 46 15.41 -3.73 5.40
C GLY A 46 16.32 -2.86 4.55
N THR A 47 15.90 -2.59 3.33
CA THR A 47 16.71 -1.88 2.33
C THR A 47 16.02 -0.62 1.85
N THR A 48 16.82 0.36 1.43
CA THR A 48 16.34 1.57 0.76
C THR A 48 16.88 1.59 -0.66
N SER A 49 16.03 1.97 -1.61
CA SER A 49 16.38 2.16 -3.02
C SER A 49 15.73 3.42 -3.57
N SER A 50 16.13 3.84 -4.77
CA SER A 50 15.45 4.91 -5.51
C SER A 50 15.66 4.68 -7.01
N TYR A 51 14.82 5.28 -7.84
CA TYR A 51 14.99 5.24 -9.28
C TYR A 51 14.96 6.64 -9.89
N ARG A 52 15.46 6.71 -11.12
CA ARG A 52 15.41 7.92 -11.96
C ARG A 52 14.80 7.57 -13.30
N TYR A 53 13.97 8.45 -13.82
CA TYR A 53 13.39 8.36 -15.15
C TYR A 53 13.41 9.74 -15.80
N LEU A 54 14.22 9.94 -16.84
CA LEU A 54 14.51 11.24 -17.42
C LEU A 54 14.97 12.25 -16.33
N PHE A 55 14.20 13.32 -16.14
CA PHE A 55 14.40 14.36 -15.12
C PHE A 55 13.68 14.06 -13.80
N TYR A 56 12.85 13.01 -13.74
CA TYR A 56 12.21 12.58 -12.50
C TYR A 56 13.16 11.73 -11.67
N LYS A 57 13.25 12.03 -10.37
CA LYS A 57 13.86 11.19 -9.34
C LYS A 57 12.78 10.81 -8.34
N SER A 58 12.68 9.53 -8.02
CA SER A 58 11.77 9.07 -6.96
C SER A 58 12.24 9.55 -5.58
N GLY A 59 11.32 9.54 -4.62
CA GLY A 59 11.70 9.48 -3.21
C GLY A 59 12.48 8.20 -2.87
N GLU A 60 12.82 8.04 -1.60
CA GLU A 60 13.39 6.81 -1.08
C GLU A 60 12.32 5.73 -0.94
N ILE A 61 12.58 4.58 -1.54
CA ILE A 61 11.70 3.40 -1.51
C ILE A 61 12.28 2.43 -0.50
N HIS A 62 11.58 2.22 0.59
CA HIS A 62 11.95 1.28 1.62
C HIS A 62 11.26 -0.07 1.37
N ASP A 63 12.00 -1.16 1.53
CA ASP A 63 11.53 -2.54 1.40
C ASP A 63 12.00 -3.34 2.63
N VAL A 64 11.04 -3.83 3.42
CA VAL A 64 11.30 -4.57 4.65
C VAL A 64 10.47 -5.85 4.69
N VAL A 65 11.10 -6.98 4.93
CA VAL A 65 10.42 -8.27 5.12
C VAL A 65 10.41 -8.62 6.60
N ILE A 66 9.21 -8.86 7.16
CA ILE A 66 9.00 -9.28 8.55
C ILE A 66 8.56 -10.74 8.62
N GLY A 67 8.92 -11.41 9.72
CA GLY A 67 8.53 -12.78 10.03
C GLY A 67 9.69 -13.65 10.52
N PRO A 68 9.42 -14.94 10.81
CA PRO A 68 8.14 -15.63 10.63
C PRO A 68 7.02 -15.09 11.55
N LEU A 69 5.78 -15.10 11.06
CA LEU A 69 4.58 -14.59 11.72
C LEU A 69 3.59 -15.71 12.00
N ASN A 70 2.84 -15.59 13.10
CA ASN A 70 1.79 -16.56 13.40
C ASN A 70 0.61 -16.36 12.44
N PRO A 71 -0.03 -17.45 11.97
CA PRO A 71 -1.22 -17.36 11.11
C PRO A 71 -2.42 -16.78 11.88
N ASN A 72 -3.41 -16.27 11.15
CA ASN A 72 -4.67 -15.73 11.69
C ASN A 72 -4.50 -14.69 12.82
N THR A 73 -3.40 -13.95 12.82
CA THR A 73 -3.00 -13.04 13.90
C THR A 73 -2.94 -11.61 13.40
N VAL A 74 -3.47 -10.66 14.20
CA VAL A 74 -3.33 -9.23 13.92
C VAL A 74 -1.96 -8.77 14.38
N TYR A 75 -1.22 -8.13 13.48
CA TYR A 75 0.05 -7.50 13.77
C TYR A 75 -0.07 -5.99 13.56
N TYR A 76 0.43 -5.24 14.54
CA TYR A 76 0.64 -3.81 14.46
C TYR A 76 2.08 -3.54 14.06
N TYR A 77 2.29 -2.52 13.24
CA TYR A 77 3.62 -2.14 12.79
C TYR A 77 3.79 -0.62 12.68
N ARG A 78 5.03 -0.18 12.84
CA ARG A 78 5.49 1.21 12.79
C ARG A 78 6.65 1.32 11.81
N LEU A 79 6.61 2.37 11.01
CA LEU A 79 7.61 2.65 9.99
C LEU A 79 8.63 3.66 10.51
N GLY A 80 9.90 3.46 10.17
CA GLY A 80 11.00 4.34 10.54
C GLY A 80 11.29 4.38 12.04
N ASP A 81 12.03 5.40 12.46
CA ASP A 81 12.38 5.64 13.86
C ASP A 81 11.44 6.68 14.51
N PRO A 82 11.23 6.62 15.84
CA PRO A 82 10.49 7.64 16.58
C PRO A 82 11.10 9.06 16.40
N PRO A 83 10.29 10.14 16.51
CA PRO A 83 8.92 10.18 17.02
C PRO A 83 7.82 10.05 15.94
N SER A 84 8.16 10.12 14.65
CA SER A 84 7.19 10.22 13.55
C SER A 84 6.83 8.85 12.94
N SER A 85 6.36 7.91 13.76
CA SER A 85 5.91 6.60 13.27
C SER A 85 4.38 6.46 13.42
N LEU A 86 3.67 6.55 12.30
CA LEU A 86 2.26 6.14 12.26
C LEU A 86 2.20 4.63 12.53
N THR A 87 1.23 4.21 13.33
CA THR A 87 0.96 2.79 13.58
C THR A 87 -0.09 2.30 12.59
N TYR A 88 0.23 1.21 11.92
CA TYR A 88 -0.64 0.50 10.99
C TYR A 88 -0.90 -0.91 11.53
N ASN A 89 -1.81 -1.65 10.89
CA ASN A 89 -2.02 -3.06 11.21
C ASN A 89 -2.43 -3.86 9.97
N PHE A 90 -2.21 -5.17 10.04
CA PHE A 90 -2.72 -6.15 9.10
C PHE A 90 -3.00 -7.46 9.84
N LYS A 91 -3.75 -8.35 9.21
CA LYS A 91 -4.00 -9.70 9.71
C LYS A 91 -3.35 -10.73 8.79
N THR A 92 -2.56 -11.63 9.36
CA THR A 92 -2.00 -12.76 8.59
C THR A 92 -3.12 -13.71 8.15
N PRO A 93 -2.98 -14.36 6.98
CA PRO A 93 -3.95 -15.35 6.54
C PRO A 93 -4.02 -16.54 7.53
N PRO A 94 -5.14 -17.27 7.58
CA PRO A 94 -5.21 -18.54 8.31
C PRO A 94 -4.32 -19.59 7.63
N SER A 95 -3.81 -20.54 8.41
CA SER A 95 -3.03 -21.68 7.91
C SER A 95 -3.88 -22.75 7.21
N GLN A 96 -5.21 -22.62 7.30
CA GLN A 96 -6.17 -23.54 6.74
C GLN A 96 -7.23 -22.77 5.95
N LEU A 97 -7.82 -23.43 4.96
CA LEU A 97 -8.95 -22.91 4.19
C LEU A 97 -10.21 -22.79 5.08
N PRO A 98 -11.14 -21.88 4.75
CA PRO A 98 -11.16 -21.03 3.55
C PRO A 98 -10.39 -19.71 3.70
N ILE A 99 -9.73 -19.29 2.61
CA ILE A 99 -9.16 -17.94 2.45
C ILE A 99 -10.01 -17.19 1.42
N LYS A 100 -10.40 -15.94 1.75
CA LYS A 100 -11.18 -15.09 0.84
C LYS A 100 -10.25 -14.11 0.13
N PHE A 101 -10.34 -14.10 -1.20
CA PHE A 101 -9.59 -13.18 -2.05
C PHE A 101 -10.56 -12.26 -2.77
N ALA A 102 -10.19 -10.98 -2.85
CA ALA A 102 -10.80 -10.05 -3.80
C ALA A 102 -9.95 -10.04 -5.08
N VAL A 103 -10.58 -10.16 -6.24
CA VAL A 103 -9.92 -10.05 -7.55
C VAL A 103 -10.39 -8.77 -8.21
N VAL A 104 -9.45 -7.88 -8.54
CA VAL A 104 -9.71 -6.58 -9.16
C VAL A 104 -8.75 -6.41 -10.34
N GLY A 105 -9.25 -5.89 -11.46
CA GLY A 105 -8.48 -5.61 -12.67
C GLY A 105 -9.02 -4.38 -13.40
N GLY A 106 -8.25 -3.83 -14.35
CA GLY A 106 -8.67 -2.64 -15.12
C GLY A 106 -8.74 -1.36 -14.28
N PHE A 107 -7.83 -1.20 -13.31
CA PHE A 107 -7.78 0.01 -12.48
C PHE A 107 -6.91 1.07 -13.14
N GLU A 108 -7.53 2.14 -13.63
CA GLU A 108 -6.86 3.37 -14.05
C GLU A 108 -7.30 4.51 -13.13
N LEU A 109 -6.38 5.45 -12.87
CA LEU A 109 -6.71 6.67 -12.15
C LEU A 109 -7.52 7.58 -13.08
N GLU A 110 -8.85 7.56 -12.97
CA GLU A 110 -9.68 8.55 -13.63
C GLU A 110 -9.47 9.92 -12.96
N THR A 111 -8.71 10.78 -13.62
CA THR A 111 -8.55 12.17 -13.19
C THR A 111 -9.63 13.01 -13.85
N LYS A 112 -10.64 13.46 -13.08
CA LYS A 112 -11.49 14.57 -13.53
C LYS A 112 -10.63 15.83 -13.54
N HIS A 113 -10.04 16.14 -14.71
CA HIS A 113 -9.74 17.46 -15.27
C HIS A 113 -8.50 17.40 -16.18
N THR A 114 -8.71 17.09 -17.47
CA THR A 114 -8.06 17.80 -18.59
C THR A 114 -8.97 17.67 -19.82
N TYR A 115 -9.05 18.73 -20.63
CA TYR A 115 -9.96 19.00 -21.74
C TYR A 115 -10.30 17.83 -22.70
N PRO A 116 -11.48 17.85 -23.36
CA PRO A 116 -12.10 16.66 -23.94
C PRO A 116 -11.39 16.18 -25.21
N PRO A 117 -11.37 14.86 -25.48
CA PRO A 117 -11.09 14.37 -26.82
C PRO A 117 -12.21 14.83 -27.75
N MET A 118 -11.86 15.59 -28.79
CA MET A 118 -12.68 15.66 -29.99
C MET A 118 -12.79 14.24 -30.55
N HIS A 119 -13.91 13.58 -30.31
CA HIS A 119 -14.37 12.48 -31.15
C HIS A 119 -15.88 12.62 -31.34
N THR A 120 -16.21 13.08 -32.54
CA THR A 120 -17.53 13.00 -33.16
C THR A 120 -17.89 11.52 -33.29
N HIS A 121 -18.91 11.07 -32.57
CA HIS A 121 -19.72 9.96 -33.06
C HIS A 121 -21.18 10.19 -32.74
N ILE A 122 -21.91 10.44 -33.82
CA ILE A 122 -23.36 10.50 -33.89
C ILE A 122 -23.85 9.07 -33.68
N ASN A 123 -24.61 8.84 -32.61
CA ASN A 123 -25.61 7.77 -32.58
C ASN A 123 -26.94 8.38 -32.18
N HIS A 124 -27.77 8.56 -33.19
CA HIS A 124 -29.19 8.83 -33.10
C HIS A 124 -29.86 7.53 -32.63
N LEU A 125 -30.64 7.56 -31.54
CA LEU A 125 -32.09 7.23 -31.54
C LEU A 125 -32.66 7.00 -30.12
N THR A 126 -33.69 7.83 -29.84
CA THR A 126 -34.94 7.58 -29.09
C THR A 126 -34.97 7.26 -27.59
N LYS A 127 -35.35 8.30 -26.84
CA LYS A 127 -36.48 8.42 -25.87
C LYS A 127 -36.82 7.23 -24.94
N LEU A 128 -36.94 7.52 -23.64
CA LEU A 128 -38.25 7.73 -22.97
C LEU A 128 -38.08 8.41 -21.59
N HIS A 129 -39.11 9.19 -21.23
CA HIS A 129 -39.20 10.14 -20.11
C HIS A 129 -39.31 9.48 -18.72
N PRO A 130 -39.05 10.24 -17.62
CA PRO A 130 -39.14 9.75 -16.25
C PRO A 130 -40.59 9.65 -15.78
N LEU A 131 -40.85 8.73 -14.84
CA LEU A 131 -42.02 8.76 -13.98
C LEU A 131 -41.58 8.45 -12.54
N ILE A 132 -41.70 9.51 -11.72
CA ILE A 132 -41.93 9.56 -10.27
C ILE A 132 -40.82 9.03 -9.36
#